data_AF-A0A431L004-F1
#
_entry.id   AF-A0A431L004-F1
#
_cell.length_a   1.000
_cell.length_b   1.000
_cell.length_c   1.000
_cell.angle_alpha   90.00
_cell.angle_beta   90.00
_cell.angle_gamma   90.00
#
_symmetry.space_group_name_H-M   'P 1'
#
loop_
_entity.id
_entity.type
_entity.pdbx_description
1 polymer ?
#
loop_
_entity_poly.entity_id
_entity_poly.type
_entity_poly.pdbx_seq_one_letter_code
_entity_poly.pdbx_strand_id
1 'polypeptide(L)'
;MTSKNLFGGEVVPLSSIKSRLDSLTHRKPQLPDSTMLLSLPKFHTSFKNALVFEGDTFIEGGLDIDTDQGWIKKNQICLIVCFGDFHVESNLINNDDHYWPVLAVAGDFRACNVLKGGMPLLVWKNLHLSGYMVGEYNDGPLRVGGNLIALGYVPRAKDRKEARGHVIEGSIEAKIFDAREEFSRDDLRRVVVSEALNYSWFNTATTFRYGLEGKSIWRDDPLQQMERKVPEVEPPVVRSCDPISFGTIRKTGELSAVVQEKIKAKIVYDPAKCAYPESFAEFVRAQFKSFAAESVLVLPPNTVLDGDLVLDWSEPWISSNKICAVICEGDLAINGDLLNRTLESGVLLFVEGTLSVRNVIKSGSTVLVLDNVNASGIVVGEYNDGTLRVGGNLDAAAYLLFDHDGLVIGRRPARTHCDDDGEWQDVLLPELFDDEEDCHPNVNRLWSYARAGKQIFLE
;
A
#
# COMPACT_ATOMS: atom_id res chain seq x y z
N MET A 1 -30.95 14.62 26.16
CA MET A 1 -30.49 15.98 25.82
C MET A 1 -29.63 15.85 24.58
N THR A 2 -30.18 16.18 23.43
CA THR A 2 -29.49 16.10 22.14
C THR A 2 -28.66 17.36 21.97
N SER A 3 -27.33 17.24 22.07
CA SER A 3 -26.44 18.36 21.77
C SER A 3 -26.41 18.54 20.26
N LYS A 4 -26.94 19.67 19.76
CA LYS A 4 -26.67 20.10 18.39
C LYS A 4 -25.14 20.22 18.23
N ASN A 5 -24.57 19.45 17.31
CA ASN A 5 -23.13 19.42 17.10
C ASN A 5 -22.66 20.54 16.17
N LEU A 6 -21.33 20.64 16.00
CA LEU A 6 -20.57 21.69 15.29
C LEU A 6 -21.14 22.11 13.92
N PHE A 7 -21.92 21.25 13.27
CA PHE A 7 -22.39 21.39 11.89
C PHE A 7 -23.93 21.46 11.78
N GLY A 8 -24.64 21.55 12.90
CA GLY A 8 -26.12 21.58 12.91
C GLY A 8 -26.81 20.21 12.81
N GLY A 9 -26.04 19.12 12.62
CA GLY A 9 -26.53 17.75 12.66
C GLY A 9 -26.65 17.17 14.08
N GLU A 10 -27.38 16.06 14.19
CA GLU A 10 -27.58 15.31 15.44
C GLU A 10 -26.74 14.04 15.44
N VAL A 11 -26.00 13.78 16.52
CA VAL A 11 -25.33 12.48 16.69
C VAL A 11 -26.24 11.54 17.43
N VAL A 12 -26.57 10.43 16.78
CA VAL A 12 -27.49 9.40 17.29
C VAL A 12 -26.89 8.01 17.15
N PRO A 13 -27.31 7.02 17.96
CA PRO A 13 -26.89 5.64 17.76
C PRO A 13 -27.29 5.13 16.37
N LEU A 14 -26.40 4.43 15.67
CA LEU A 14 -26.65 3.88 14.34
C LEU A 14 -27.89 2.98 14.31
N SER A 15 -28.17 2.26 15.40
CA SER A 15 -29.36 1.42 15.55
C SER A 15 -30.68 2.21 15.46
N SER A 16 -30.68 3.49 15.86
CA SER A 16 -31.88 4.33 15.90
C SER A 16 -32.35 4.79 14.53
N ILE A 17 -31.46 4.80 13.52
CA ILE A 17 -31.76 5.24 12.15
C ILE A 17 -31.84 4.09 11.16
N LYS A 18 -31.75 2.83 11.61
CA LYS A 18 -31.71 1.65 10.74
C LYS A 18 -32.87 1.59 9.75
N SER A 19 -34.11 1.79 10.20
CA SER A 19 -35.29 1.74 9.32
C SER A 19 -35.25 2.80 8.22
N ARG A 20 -34.63 3.96 8.50
CA ARG A 20 -34.47 5.05 7.53
C ARG A 20 -33.39 4.74 6.51
N LEU A 21 -32.28 4.14 6.94
CA LEU A 21 -31.24 3.64 6.05
C LEU A 21 -31.78 2.53 5.14
N ASP A 22 -32.56 1.59 5.70
CA ASP A 22 -33.25 0.56 4.92
C ASP A 22 -34.21 1.19 3.90
N SER A 23 -34.91 2.27 4.26
CA SER A 23 -35.75 2.99 3.28
C SER A 23 -34.94 3.66 2.16
N LEU A 24 -33.72 4.13 2.43
CA LEU A 24 -32.85 4.73 1.40
C LEU A 24 -32.42 3.70 0.36
N THR A 25 -32.10 2.47 0.77
CA THR A 25 -31.65 1.42 -0.18
C THR A 25 -32.74 0.98 -1.16
N HIS A 26 -34.00 1.24 -0.84
CA HIS A 26 -35.14 0.95 -1.72
C HIS A 26 -35.58 2.15 -2.56
N ARG A 27 -34.98 3.34 -2.36
CA ARG A 27 -35.27 4.55 -3.13
C ARG A 27 -34.83 4.38 -4.58
N LYS A 28 -35.50 5.07 -5.51
CA LYS A 28 -35.05 5.18 -6.90
C LYS A 28 -34.20 6.46 -7.09
N PRO A 29 -33.09 6.38 -7.84
CA PRO A 29 -32.47 5.15 -8.34
C PRO A 29 -31.95 4.24 -7.21
N GLN A 30 -31.95 2.92 -7.45
CA GLN A 30 -31.39 1.97 -6.50
C GLN A 30 -29.89 1.90 -6.71
N LEU A 31 -29.12 2.37 -5.74
CA LEU A 31 -27.67 2.32 -5.80
C LEU A 31 -27.17 0.87 -5.59
N PRO A 32 -26.28 0.35 -6.46
CA PRO A 32 -25.72 -0.99 -6.30
C PRO A 32 -25.03 -1.18 -4.95
N ASP A 33 -25.27 -2.33 -4.32
CA ASP A 33 -24.67 -2.77 -3.06
C ASP A 33 -24.90 -1.83 -1.86
N SER A 34 -25.82 -0.86 -1.96
CA SER A 34 -26.00 0.18 -0.93
C SER A 34 -26.33 -0.40 0.45
N THR A 35 -27.09 -1.49 0.52
CA THR A 35 -27.39 -2.20 1.78
C THR A 35 -26.12 -2.75 2.44
N MET A 36 -25.20 -3.30 1.64
CA MET A 36 -23.92 -3.80 2.13
C MET A 36 -23.03 -2.64 2.57
N LEU A 37 -22.89 -1.60 1.73
CA LEU A 37 -22.02 -0.45 2.02
C LEU A 37 -22.44 0.30 3.30
N LEU A 38 -23.74 0.50 3.51
CA LEU A 38 -24.26 1.12 4.75
C LEU A 38 -24.08 0.23 6.00
N SER A 39 -23.74 -1.05 5.82
CA SER A 39 -23.47 -1.99 6.91
C SER A 39 -21.99 -2.14 7.26
N LEU A 40 -21.08 -1.69 6.38
CA LEU A 40 -19.62 -1.81 6.54
C LEU A 40 -19.09 -1.33 7.90
N PRO A 41 -19.57 -0.22 8.48
CA PRO A 41 -19.13 0.20 9.81
C PRO A 41 -19.19 -0.88 10.89
N LYS A 42 -20.15 -1.81 10.83
CA LYS A 42 -20.31 -2.89 11.82
C LYS A 42 -19.19 -3.94 11.77
N PHE A 43 -18.49 -4.03 10.65
CA PHE A 43 -17.43 -5.00 10.41
C PHE A 43 -16.05 -4.38 10.58
N HIS A 44 -15.92 -3.09 10.29
CA HIS A 44 -14.62 -2.42 10.20
C HIS A 44 -14.31 -1.54 11.41
N THR A 45 -15.29 -1.17 12.24
CA THR A 45 -15.03 -0.33 13.42
C THR A 45 -15.91 -0.67 14.62
N SER A 46 -15.41 -0.31 15.81
CA SER A 46 -16.18 -0.37 17.06
C SER A 46 -17.07 0.84 17.27
N PHE A 47 -16.98 1.87 16.42
CA PHE A 47 -17.78 3.10 16.48
C PHE A 47 -19.25 2.80 16.14
N LYS A 48 -20.18 3.43 16.88
CA LYS A 48 -21.59 3.02 16.89
C LYS A 48 -22.59 4.15 16.59
N ASN A 49 -22.10 5.36 16.36
CA ASN A 49 -22.98 6.51 16.18
C ASN A 49 -22.96 7.01 14.73
N ALA A 50 -24.05 7.65 14.34
CA ALA A 50 -24.19 8.35 13.08
C ALA A 50 -24.38 9.84 13.32
N LEU A 51 -23.77 10.68 12.49
CA LEU A 51 -24.11 12.09 12.37
C LEU A 51 -25.22 12.23 11.33
N VAL A 52 -26.38 12.74 11.75
CA VAL A 52 -27.59 12.78 10.96
C VAL A 52 -27.99 14.22 10.68
N PHE A 53 -28.23 14.49 9.39
CA PHE A 53 -28.86 15.71 8.92
C PHE A 53 -30.24 15.37 8.34
N GLU A 54 -31.29 15.93 8.95
CA GLU A 54 -32.70 15.58 8.65
C GLU A 54 -33.20 16.08 7.29
N GLY A 55 -32.54 17.10 6.73
CA GLY A 55 -32.93 17.70 5.46
C GLY A 55 -31.74 18.41 4.82
N ASP A 56 -32.04 19.37 3.94
CA ASP A 56 -31.02 20.09 3.20
C ASP A 56 -30.04 20.79 4.15
N THR A 57 -28.75 20.61 3.89
CA THR A 57 -27.69 21.01 4.81
C THR A 57 -26.59 21.71 4.07
N PHE A 58 -26.14 22.82 4.65
CA PHE A 58 -25.01 23.61 4.19
C PHE A 58 -23.94 23.65 5.28
N ILE A 59 -22.70 23.33 4.91
CA ILE A 59 -21.51 23.42 5.75
C ILE A 59 -20.64 24.55 5.21
N GLU A 60 -20.40 25.56 6.04
CA GLU A 60 -19.45 26.64 5.76
C GLU A 60 -18.01 26.11 5.83
N GLY A 61 -17.17 26.50 4.89
CA GLY A 61 -15.80 26.02 4.76
C GLY A 61 -15.66 24.57 4.28
N GLY A 62 -14.54 23.95 4.66
CA GLY A 62 -14.23 22.56 4.31
C GLY A 62 -14.72 21.58 5.38
N LEU A 63 -14.93 20.33 4.96
CA LEU A 63 -15.35 19.22 5.80
C LEU A 63 -14.30 18.10 5.71
N ASP A 64 -13.51 17.98 6.77
CA ASP A 64 -12.58 16.87 6.95
C ASP A 64 -13.26 15.77 7.78
N ILE A 65 -13.35 14.58 7.21
CA ILE A 65 -14.02 13.42 7.79
C ILE A 65 -13.08 12.24 8.01
N ASP A 66 -11.78 12.50 8.12
CA ASP A 66 -10.84 11.47 8.55
C ASP A 66 -11.20 10.92 9.92
N THR A 67 -11.01 9.62 10.10
CA THR A 67 -11.31 8.88 11.33
C THR A 67 -10.51 9.39 12.52
N ASP A 68 -9.40 10.10 12.25
CA ASP A 68 -8.54 10.67 13.26
C ASP A 68 -9.05 11.99 13.83
N GLN A 69 -10.00 12.63 13.15
CA GLN A 69 -10.58 13.90 13.53
C GLN A 69 -11.19 13.83 14.93
N GLY A 70 -10.84 14.81 15.77
CA GLY A 70 -11.22 14.82 17.18
C GLY A 70 -12.73 14.74 17.39
N TRP A 71 -13.53 15.36 16.51
CA TRP A 71 -14.99 15.33 16.58
C TRP A 71 -15.58 13.99 16.13
N ILE A 72 -14.94 13.27 15.20
CA ILE A 72 -15.34 11.90 14.81
C ILE A 72 -15.02 10.92 15.94
N LYS A 73 -13.77 10.92 16.44
CA LYS A 73 -13.34 10.04 17.54
C LYS A 73 -14.15 10.24 18.82
N LYS A 74 -14.29 11.50 19.26
CA LYS A 74 -15.01 11.83 20.51
C LYS A 74 -16.46 11.36 20.47
N ASN A 75 -17.10 11.46 19.31
CA ASN A 75 -18.50 11.09 19.14
C ASN A 75 -18.69 9.66 18.61
N GLN A 76 -17.61 8.91 18.37
CA GLN A 76 -17.62 7.56 17.80
C GLN A 76 -18.48 7.46 16.54
N ILE A 77 -18.28 8.39 15.60
CA ILE A 77 -19.07 8.51 14.37
C ILE A 77 -18.54 7.55 13.31
N CYS A 78 -19.38 6.65 12.83
CA CYS A 78 -19.04 5.70 11.78
C CYS A 78 -19.88 5.83 10.50
N LEU A 79 -20.90 6.70 10.54
CA LEU A 79 -21.75 7.04 9.40
C LEU A 79 -22.10 8.52 9.47
N ILE A 80 -22.02 9.22 8.36
CA ILE A 80 -22.57 10.57 8.17
C ILE A 80 -23.68 10.43 7.13
N VAL A 81 -24.90 10.86 7.47
CA VAL A 81 -26.06 10.75 6.57
C VAL A 81 -26.82 12.06 6.48
N CYS A 82 -27.07 12.51 5.25
CA CYS A 82 -27.94 13.62 4.93
C CYS A 82 -29.19 13.12 4.19
N PHE A 83 -30.37 13.35 4.76
CA PHE A 83 -31.64 12.93 4.16
C PHE A 83 -32.21 13.94 3.14
N GLY A 84 -31.55 15.07 2.95
CA GLY A 84 -31.79 16.05 1.89
C GLY A 84 -30.57 16.25 0.98
N ASP A 85 -30.49 17.42 0.37
CA ASP A 85 -29.32 17.86 -0.40
C ASP A 85 -28.19 18.27 0.57
N PHE A 86 -26.95 17.91 0.25
CA PHE A 86 -25.79 18.20 1.08
C PHE A 86 -24.83 19.14 0.34
N HIS A 87 -24.44 20.25 0.95
CA HIS A 87 -23.54 21.22 0.35
C HIS A 87 -22.42 21.56 1.33
N VAL A 88 -21.18 21.32 0.93
CA VAL A 88 -19.97 21.80 1.59
C VAL A 88 -19.42 22.96 0.76
N GLU A 89 -19.23 24.13 1.36
CA GLU A 89 -18.80 25.33 0.62
C GLU A 89 -17.43 25.13 -0.07
N SER A 90 -16.52 24.42 0.59
CA SER A 90 -15.17 24.16 0.11
C SER A 90 -14.95 22.66 -0.14
N ASN A 91 -13.92 22.07 0.45
CA ASN A 91 -13.49 20.71 0.14
C ASN A 91 -14.09 19.68 1.10
N LEU A 92 -14.43 18.50 0.60
CA LEU A 92 -14.60 17.30 1.41
C LEU A 92 -13.28 16.52 1.40
N ILE A 93 -12.71 16.24 2.57
CA ILE A 93 -11.45 15.52 2.71
C ILE A 93 -11.70 14.20 3.43
N ASN A 94 -11.26 13.12 2.79
CA ASN A 94 -10.96 11.87 3.45
C ASN A 94 -9.65 11.33 2.86
N ASN A 95 -8.57 11.40 3.64
CA ASN A 95 -7.27 10.85 3.28
C ASN A 95 -6.99 9.50 3.95
N ASP A 96 -7.90 9.03 4.81
CA ASP A 96 -7.75 7.74 5.49
C ASP A 96 -7.97 6.53 4.59
N ASP A 97 -7.25 5.45 4.88
CA ASP A 97 -7.43 4.12 4.28
C ASP A 97 -8.63 3.33 4.86
N HIS A 98 -9.30 3.91 5.85
CA HIS A 98 -10.38 3.25 6.56
C HIS A 98 -11.69 3.27 5.76
N TYR A 99 -12.47 2.19 5.85
CA TYR A 99 -13.80 2.09 5.22
C TYR A 99 -14.91 2.84 5.99
N TRP A 100 -14.56 3.80 6.86
CA TRP A 100 -15.48 4.63 7.63
C TRP A 100 -14.86 6.01 7.90
N PRO A 101 -15.64 7.06 8.23
CA PRO A 101 -17.10 7.07 8.22
C PRO A 101 -17.68 6.91 6.82
N VAL A 102 -18.76 6.14 6.68
CA VAL A 102 -19.51 6.12 5.41
C VAL A 102 -20.23 7.46 5.25
N LEU A 103 -20.18 8.09 4.08
CA LEU A 103 -20.98 9.28 3.76
C LEU A 103 -22.13 8.93 2.82
N ALA A 104 -23.36 9.19 3.25
CA ALA A 104 -24.57 8.93 2.46
C ALA A 104 -25.42 10.20 2.32
N VAL A 105 -25.73 10.58 1.07
CA VAL A 105 -26.53 11.75 0.72
C VAL A 105 -27.74 11.30 -0.09
N ALA A 106 -28.94 11.53 0.45
CA ALA A 106 -30.20 11.12 -0.19
C ALA A 106 -30.60 12.04 -1.36
N GLY A 107 -30.10 13.28 -1.36
CA GLY A 107 -30.30 14.29 -2.39
C GLY A 107 -29.08 14.50 -3.30
N ASP A 108 -28.93 15.72 -3.79
CA ASP A 108 -27.73 16.16 -4.50
C ASP A 108 -26.59 16.42 -3.49
N PHE A 109 -25.35 16.08 -3.86
CA PHE A 109 -24.16 16.46 -3.10
C PHE A 109 -23.36 17.51 -3.88
N ARG A 110 -23.06 18.64 -3.22
CA ARG A 110 -22.26 19.75 -3.76
C ARG A 110 -21.03 20.01 -2.91
N ALA A 111 -19.89 20.17 -3.55
CA ALA A 111 -18.65 20.65 -2.92
C ALA A 111 -17.77 21.35 -3.95
N CYS A 112 -16.64 21.93 -3.53
CA CYS A 112 -15.61 22.35 -4.46
C CYS A 112 -14.79 21.15 -4.93
N ASN A 113 -14.08 20.50 -4.01
CA ASN A 113 -13.30 19.29 -4.29
C ASN A 113 -13.69 18.16 -3.34
N VAL A 114 -13.43 16.93 -3.77
CA VAL A 114 -13.53 15.72 -2.94
C VAL A 114 -12.22 14.94 -3.05
N LEU A 115 -11.55 14.73 -1.91
CA LEU A 115 -10.49 13.74 -1.75
C LEU A 115 -11.12 12.49 -1.16
N LYS A 116 -10.88 11.33 -1.77
CA LYS A 116 -11.55 10.10 -1.36
C LYS A 116 -10.57 8.95 -1.17
N GLY A 117 -10.26 8.64 0.09
CA GLY A 117 -9.59 7.42 0.51
C GLY A 117 -10.57 6.24 0.62
N GLY A 118 -10.37 5.41 1.65
CA GLY A 118 -11.07 4.15 1.93
C GLY A 118 -12.58 4.23 2.10
N MET A 119 -13.13 5.41 2.41
CA MET A 119 -14.54 5.51 2.77
C MET A 119 -15.50 5.25 1.59
N PRO A 120 -16.64 4.60 1.83
CA PRO A 120 -17.76 4.59 0.90
C PRO A 120 -18.48 5.94 0.83
N LEU A 121 -18.71 6.44 -0.39
CA LEU A 121 -19.52 7.63 -0.67
C LEU A 121 -20.75 7.24 -1.51
N LEU A 122 -21.94 7.52 -0.99
CA LEU A 122 -23.21 7.23 -1.66
C LEU A 122 -24.01 8.52 -1.87
N VAL A 123 -24.37 8.82 -3.11
CA VAL A 123 -25.16 9.98 -3.51
C VAL A 123 -26.33 9.50 -4.37
N TRP A 124 -27.56 9.64 -3.88
CA TRP A 124 -28.74 9.12 -4.60
C TRP A 124 -29.15 9.95 -5.82
N LYS A 125 -28.74 11.23 -5.88
CA LYS A 125 -28.93 12.09 -7.05
C LYS A 125 -27.56 12.48 -7.63
N ASN A 126 -27.35 13.77 -7.90
CA ASN A 126 -26.16 14.25 -8.60
C ASN A 126 -25.03 14.57 -7.62
N LEU A 127 -23.80 14.29 -8.05
CA LEU A 127 -22.58 14.78 -7.43
C LEU A 127 -22.05 15.94 -8.26
N HIS A 128 -22.11 17.16 -7.73
CA HIS A 128 -21.66 18.36 -8.42
C HIS A 128 -20.51 19.02 -7.69
N LEU A 129 -19.34 19.00 -8.33
CA LEU A 129 -18.12 19.58 -7.86
C LEU A 129 -17.74 20.76 -8.75
N SER A 130 -17.44 21.92 -8.17
CA SER A 130 -16.89 23.03 -8.95
C SER A 130 -15.40 22.84 -9.30
N GLY A 131 -14.73 21.89 -8.64
CA GLY A 131 -13.34 21.49 -8.80
C GLY A 131 -13.21 20.00 -9.13
N TYR A 132 -12.51 19.23 -8.31
CA TYR A 132 -12.05 17.87 -8.63
C TYR A 132 -12.63 16.79 -7.72
N MET A 133 -12.84 15.60 -8.29
CA MET A 133 -12.98 14.34 -7.56
C MET A 133 -11.69 13.53 -7.72
N VAL A 134 -10.91 13.36 -6.65
CA VAL A 134 -9.64 12.62 -6.68
C VAL A 134 -9.69 11.45 -5.70
N GLY A 135 -9.51 10.24 -6.21
CA GLY A 135 -9.33 9.04 -5.40
C GLY A 135 -7.90 8.94 -4.87
N GLU A 136 -7.74 8.55 -3.60
CA GLU A 136 -6.44 8.40 -2.94
C GLU A 136 -6.03 6.93 -2.78
N TYR A 137 -4.94 6.69 -2.05
CA TYR A 137 -4.61 5.34 -1.60
C TYR A 137 -5.84 4.70 -0.94
N ASN A 138 -6.09 3.44 -1.28
CA ASN A 138 -7.30 2.69 -0.92
C ASN A 138 -8.64 3.33 -1.30
N ASP A 139 -8.73 4.18 -2.34
CA ASP A 139 -9.99 4.73 -2.87
C ASP A 139 -11.14 3.70 -2.83
N GLY A 140 -12.05 3.89 -1.88
CA GLY A 140 -13.18 3.01 -1.62
C GLY A 140 -14.35 3.17 -2.60
N PRO A 141 -15.48 2.50 -2.37
CA PRO A 141 -16.62 2.56 -3.29
C PRO A 141 -17.26 3.95 -3.42
N LEU A 142 -17.58 4.36 -4.65
CA LEU A 142 -18.45 5.51 -4.95
C LEU A 142 -19.73 5.03 -5.62
N ARG A 143 -20.89 5.56 -5.21
CA ARG A 143 -22.18 5.32 -5.85
C ARG A 143 -22.86 6.65 -6.12
N VAL A 144 -23.14 6.96 -7.37
CA VAL A 144 -23.89 8.16 -7.77
C VAL A 144 -25.08 7.74 -8.63
N GLY A 145 -26.29 8.05 -8.18
CA GLY A 145 -27.53 7.70 -8.88
C GLY A 145 -27.87 8.63 -10.04
N GLY A 146 -27.35 9.85 -10.02
CA GLY A 146 -27.47 10.84 -11.08
C GLY A 146 -26.15 11.07 -11.80
N ASN A 147 -25.94 12.33 -12.22
CA ASN A 147 -24.72 12.74 -12.91
C ASN A 147 -23.59 13.04 -11.93
N LEU A 148 -22.35 12.85 -12.39
CA LEU A 148 -21.14 13.41 -11.78
C LEU A 148 -20.69 14.59 -12.65
N ILE A 149 -20.64 15.79 -12.07
CA ILE A 149 -20.18 17.02 -12.75
C ILE A 149 -18.96 17.53 -11.99
N ALA A 150 -17.82 17.70 -12.68
CA ALA A 150 -16.57 18.17 -12.09
C ALA A 150 -15.63 18.78 -13.16
N LEU A 151 -14.63 19.56 -12.77
CA LEU A 151 -13.52 19.93 -13.66
C LEU A 151 -12.66 18.71 -14.02
N GLY A 152 -12.49 17.80 -13.07
CA GLY A 152 -11.77 16.55 -13.29
C GLY A 152 -12.24 15.43 -12.37
N TYR A 153 -12.19 14.21 -12.89
CA TYR A 153 -12.55 12.98 -12.21
C TYR A 153 -11.43 11.96 -12.34
N VAL A 154 -10.85 11.58 -11.21
CA VAL A 154 -9.68 10.69 -11.12
C VAL A 154 -9.99 9.51 -10.19
N PRO A 155 -10.69 8.46 -10.67
CA PRO A 155 -10.94 7.27 -9.87
C PRO A 155 -9.68 6.41 -9.74
N ARG A 156 -9.44 5.87 -8.54
CA ARG A 156 -8.38 4.88 -8.26
C ARG A 156 -8.96 3.55 -7.73
N ALA A 157 -10.23 3.54 -7.32
CA ALA A 157 -10.95 2.37 -6.81
C ALA A 157 -11.08 1.24 -7.85
N LYS A 158 -10.35 0.13 -7.67
CA LYS A 158 -10.48 -1.08 -8.49
C LYS A 158 -11.71 -1.90 -8.07
N ASP A 159 -12.28 -2.65 -9.02
CA ASP A 159 -13.30 -3.65 -8.69
C ASP A 159 -12.68 -4.79 -7.88
N ARG A 160 -13.21 -5.04 -6.67
CA ARG A 160 -12.83 -6.18 -5.81
C ARG A 160 -13.96 -7.20 -5.79
N LYS A 161 -13.68 -8.43 -5.32
CA LYS A 161 -14.69 -9.50 -5.22
C LYS A 161 -15.88 -9.09 -4.35
N GLU A 162 -15.64 -8.24 -3.35
CA GLU A 162 -16.59 -7.85 -2.32
C GLU A 162 -17.34 -6.55 -2.65
N ALA A 163 -16.82 -5.69 -3.54
CA ALA A 163 -17.47 -4.44 -3.93
C ALA A 163 -16.95 -3.92 -5.28
N ARG A 164 -17.87 -3.39 -6.09
CA ARG A 164 -17.49 -2.59 -7.27
C ARG A 164 -16.89 -1.27 -6.84
N GLY A 165 -15.90 -0.76 -7.59
CA GLY A 165 -15.20 0.51 -7.37
C GLY A 165 -16.15 1.70 -7.48
N HIS A 166 -16.01 2.53 -8.51
CA HIS A 166 -16.93 3.65 -8.73
C HIS A 166 -18.06 3.28 -9.70
N VAL A 167 -19.31 3.55 -9.31
CA VAL A 167 -20.50 3.35 -10.14
C VAL A 167 -21.30 4.65 -10.20
N ILE A 168 -21.37 5.24 -11.40
CA ILE A 168 -22.18 6.41 -11.72
C ILE A 168 -23.26 5.97 -12.70
N GLU A 169 -24.54 6.13 -12.34
CA GLU A 169 -25.67 5.72 -13.17
C GLU A 169 -25.98 6.72 -14.29
N GLY A 170 -25.81 8.01 -14.00
CA GLY A 170 -25.93 9.09 -14.98
C GLY A 170 -24.66 9.30 -15.81
N SER A 171 -24.56 10.49 -16.38
CA SER A 171 -23.39 10.90 -17.16
C SER A 171 -22.26 11.44 -16.28
N ILE A 172 -21.03 11.32 -16.78
CA ILE A 172 -19.84 11.95 -16.19
C ILE A 172 -19.48 13.15 -17.06
N GLU A 173 -19.69 14.34 -16.52
CA GLU A 173 -19.34 15.63 -17.13
C GLU A 173 -18.05 16.15 -16.47
N ALA A 174 -16.93 15.53 -16.81
CA ALA A 174 -15.60 15.91 -16.31
C ALA A 174 -14.50 15.45 -17.29
N LYS A 175 -13.31 16.06 -17.23
CA LYS A 175 -12.10 15.45 -17.79
C LYS A 175 -11.71 14.25 -16.92
N ILE A 176 -11.50 13.08 -17.51
CA ILE A 176 -11.29 11.83 -16.79
C ILE A 176 -9.84 11.36 -16.95
N PHE A 177 -9.21 10.99 -15.84
CA PHE A 177 -8.02 10.13 -15.84
C PHE A 177 -8.33 8.89 -15.03
N ASP A 178 -8.45 7.75 -15.70
CA ASP A 178 -8.80 6.50 -15.05
C ASP A 178 -7.56 5.82 -14.46
N ALA A 179 -7.36 5.98 -13.15
CA ALA A 179 -6.22 5.44 -12.43
C ALA A 179 -6.49 4.04 -11.84
N ARG A 180 -7.53 3.35 -12.32
CA ARG A 180 -7.87 1.98 -11.89
C ARG A 180 -7.00 0.92 -12.57
N GLU A 181 -6.47 1.22 -13.76
CA GLU A 181 -5.49 0.39 -14.45
C GLU A 181 -4.06 0.68 -13.95
N GLU A 182 -3.10 -0.18 -14.27
CA GLU A 182 -1.69 0.19 -14.09
C GLU A 182 -1.36 1.36 -15.03
N PHE A 183 -1.17 2.54 -14.45
CA PHE A 183 -0.67 3.71 -15.13
C PHE A 183 0.75 4.01 -14.62
N SER A 184 1.61 4.48 -15.52
CA SER A 184 2.91 5.01 -15.10
C SER A 184 2.76 6.46 -14.68
N ARG A 185 3.67 6.96 -13.84
CA ARG A 185 3.72 8.40 -13.53
C ARG A 185 3.91 9.25 -14.79
N ASP A 186 4.62 8.74 -15.79
CA ASP A 186 4.75 9.40 -17.09
C ASP A 186 3.38 9.66 -17.74
N ASP A 187 2.43 8.73 -17.60
CA ASP A 187 1.08 8.91 -18.13
C ASP A 187 0.35 10.06 -17.43
N LEU A 188 0.54 10.24 -16.11
CA LEU A 188 0.04 11.39 -15.36
C LEU A 188 0.71 12.70 -15.79
N ARG A 189 2.04 12.76 -15.85
CA ARG A 189 2.78 13.98 -16.23
C ARG A 189 2.45 14.49 -17.64
N ARG A 190 2.10 13.56 -18.53
CA ARG A 190 1.68 13.90 -19.88
C ARG A 190 0.39 14.67 -19.89
N VAL A 191 -0.53 14.40 -18.97
CA VAL A 191 -1.89 14.97 -19.00
C VAL A 191 -2.14 15.99 -17.89
N VAL A 192 -1.32 16.03 -16.83
CA VAL A 192 -1.45 16.92 -15.67
C VAL A 192 -0.30 17.92 -15.59
N VAL A 193 -0.56 19.15 -15.13
CA VAL A 193 0.48 20.16 -14.85
C VAL A 193 1.37 19.73 -13.68
N SER A 194 2.66 19.99 -13.77
CA SER A 194 3.67 19.46 -12.83
C SER A 194 3.42 19.88 -11.39
N GLU A 195 2.91 21.09 -11.14
CA GLU A 195 2.65 21.58 -9.78
C GLU A 195 1.50 20.83 -9.09
N ALA A 196 0.63 20.20 -9.86
CA ALA A 196 -0.48 19.39 -9.35
C ALA A 196 -0.08 17.94 -9.05
N LEU A 197 1.21 17.58 -9.17
CA LEU A 197 1.75 16.28 -8.82
C LEU A 197 2.68 16.38 -7.60
N ASN A 198 2.70 15.35 -6.76
CA ASN A 198 3.68 15.15 -5.69
C ASN A 198 4.06 13.67 -5.63
N TYR A 199 5.35 13.37 -5.46
CA TYR A 199 5.86 12.00 -5.46
C TYR A 199 5.31 11.24 -6.69
N SER A 200 4.53 10.18 -6.50
CA SER A 200 3.92 9.38 -7.57
C SER A 200 2.44 9.70 -7.88
N TRP A 201 1.85 10.71 -7.22
CA TRP A 201 0.41 10.98 -7.29
C TRP A 201 0.08 12.47 -7.34
N PHE A 202 -1.18 12.86 -7.13
CA PHE A 202 -1.60 14.26 -7.13
C PHE A 202 -1.10 14.98 -5.87
N ASN A 203 -0.63 16.21 -6.03
CA ASN A 203 -0.46 17.13 -4.93
C ASN A 203 -1.85 17.64 -4.53
N THR A 204 -2.45 17.08 -3.49
CA THR A 204 -3.81 17.43 -3.04
C THR A 204 -3.99 18.91 -2.77
N ALA A 205 -3.03 19.54 -2.08
CA ALA A 205 -3.11 20.97 -1.75
C ALA A 205 -3.13 21.84 -3.02
N THR A 206 -2.23 21.57 -3.97
CA THR A 206 -2.22 22.30 -5.24
C THR A 206 -3.46 22.00 -6.07
N THR A 207 -3.84 20.73 -6.21
CA THR A 207 -5.00 20.30 -6.98
C THR A 207 -6.28 20.97 -6.47
N PHE A 208 -6.44 21.05 -5.15
CA PHE A 208 -7.60 21.68 -4.53
C PHE A 208 -7.61 23.19 -4.71
N ARG A 209 -6.44 23.84 -4.60
CA ARG A 209 -6.30 25.25 -4.93
C ARG A 209 -6.72 25.53 -6.38
N TYR A 210 -6.31 24.69 -7.33
CA TYR A 210 -6.77 24.80 -8.71
C TYR A 210 -8.30 24.68 -8.83
N GLY A 211 -8.90 23.72 -8.11
CA GLY A 211 -10.36 23.56 -8.08
C GLY A 211 -11.08 24.79 -7.53
N LEU A 212 -10.59 25.37 -6.43
CA LEU A 212 -11.12 26.60 -5.83
C LEU A 212 -10.99 27.81 -6.76
N GLU A 213 -9.93 27.86 -7.57
CA GLU A 213 -9.70 28.89 -8.58
C GLU A 213 -10.43 28.63 -9.92
N GLY A 214 -11.13 27.49 -10.06
CA GLY A 214 -11.77 27.08 -11.31
C GLY A 214 -10.78 26.76 -12.44
N LYS A 215 -9.52 26.47 -12.11
CA LYS A 215 -8.44 26.21 -13.07
C LYS A 215 -8.30 24.72 -13.36
N SER A 216 -8.01 24.40 -14.61
CA SER A 216 -7.68 23.03 -15.06
C SER A 216 -6.28 22.62 -14.57
N ILE A 217 -6.18 21.46 -13.92
CA ILE A 217 -4.90 20.76 -13.69
C ILE A 217 -4.46 19.98 -14.93
N TRP A 218 -5.36 19.82 -15.91
CA TRP A 218 -5.06 19.14 -17.16
C TRP A 218 -4.30 20.06 -18.10
N ARG A 219 -3.27 19.52 -18.76
CA ARG A 219 -2.55 20.20 -19.84
C ARG A 219 -3.44 20.31 -21.07
N ASP A 220 -3.36 21.45 -21.74
CA ASP A 220 -4.04 21.66 -23.02
C ASP A 220 -3.29 20.98 -24.18
N ASP A 221 -1.97 20.83 -24.05
CA ASP A 221 -1.11 20.09 -24.98
C ASP A 221 -0.34 19.00 -24.20
N PRO A 222 -0.72 17.72 -24.33
CA PRO A 222 -0.04 16.64 -23.64
C PRO A 222 1.43 16.53 -24.06
N LEU A 223 2.33 16.25 -23.12
CA LEU A 223 3.73 16.01 -23.49
C LEU A 223 3.81 14.86 -24.50
N GLN A 224 4.59 15.10 -25.56
CA GLN A 224 5.08 14.01 -26.42
C GLN A 224 5.85 13.03 -25.54
N GLN A 225 5.83 11.74 -25.93
CA GLN A 225 6.54 10.69 -25.22
C GLN A 225 7.96 11.18 -24.91
N MET A 226 8.28 11.37 -23.63
CA MET A 226 9.66 11.60 -23.24
C MET A 226 10.43 10.36 -23.67
N GLU A 227 11.50 10.54 -24.43
CA GLU A 227 12.40 9.46 -24.79
C GLU A 227 12.88 8.84 -23.47
N ARG A 228 12.39 7.64 -23.16
CA ARG A 228 12.94 6.86 -22.05
C ARG A 228 14.43 6.71 -22.32
N LYS A 229 15.27 7.32 -21.49
CA LYS A 229 16.72 7.07 -21.53
C LYS A 229 16.89 5.57 -21.42
N VAL A 230 17.38 4.96 -22.50
CA VAL A 230 17.68 3.52 -22.52
C VAL A 230 18.63 3.26 -21.35
N PRO A 231 18.35 2.26 -20.50
CA PRO A 231 19.23 1.96 -19.37
C PRO A 231 20.66 1.77 -19.87
N GLU A 232 21.61 2.50 -19.28
CA GLU A 232 23.02 2.35 -19.62
C GLU A 232 23.56 0.95 -19.24
N VAL A 233 22.82 0.23 -18.39
CA VAL A 233 23.11 -1.13 -17.95
C VAL A 233 21.93 -2.02 -18.31
N GLU A 234 22.18 -3.08 -19.07
CA GLU A 234 21.16 -4.08 -19.38
C GLU A 234 20.69 -4.80 -18.10
N PRO A 235 19.39 -5.16 -18.01
CA PRO A 235 18.89 -5.95 -16.90
C PRO A 235 19.67 -7.27 -16.77
N PRO A 236 20.07 -7.68 -15.57
CA PRO A 236 20.84 -8.89 -15.39
C PRO A 236 20.01 -10.13 -15.74
N VAL A 237 20.65 -11.08 -16.43
CA VAL A 237 20.06 -12.39 -16.70
C VAL A 237 19.95 -13.16 -15.37
N VAL A 238 18.72 -13.39 -14.93
CA VAL A 238 18.42 -14.23 -13.76
C VAL A 238 18.81 -15.66 -14.09
N ARG A 239 19.69 -16.25 -13.27
CA ARG A 239 20.05 -17.67 -13.35
C ARG A 239 19.43 -18.40 -12.17
N SER A 240 18.11 -18.57 -12.19
CA SER A 240 17.37 -19.20 -11.08
C SER A 240 17.93 -20.59 -10.77
N CYS A 241 18.26 -20.85 -9.51
CA CYS A 241 18.65 -22.17 -9.03
C CYS A 241 17.42 -22.94 -8.52
N ASP A 242 17.41 -24.26 -8.72
CA ASP A 242 16.44 -25.16 -8.08
C ASP A 242 17.09 -25.76 -6.81
N PRO A 243 16.66 -25.35 -5.60
CA PRO A 243 17.25 -25.84 -4.36
C PRO A 243 16.70 -27.19 -3.91
N ILE A 244 15.69 -27.77 -4.59
CA ILE A 244 14.99 -28.98 -4.12
C ILE A 244 15.95 -30.16 -3.93
N SER A 245 16.93 -30.33 -4.83
CA SER A 245 17.90 -31.43 -4.75
C SER A 245 18.86 -31.34 -3.55
N PHE A 246 18.93 -30.20 -2.88
CA PHE A 246 19.82 -29.97 -1.75
C PHE A 246 19.17 -30.25 -0.40
N GLY A 247 17.84 -30.41 -0.36
CA GLY A 247 17.09 -30.48 0.88
C GLY A 247 16.06 -31.60 0.94
N THR A 248 15.27 -31.53 2.01
CA THR A 248 14.13 -32.44 2.23
C THR A 248 12.85 -31.63 2.34
N ILE A 249 11.78 -32.14 1.76
CA ILE A 249 10.46 -31.50 1.85
C ILE A 249 9.74 -32.03 3.10
N ARG A 250 9.28 -31.11 3.94
CA ARG A 250 8.56 -31.41 5.19
C ARG A 250 7.28 -30.59 5.29
N LYS A 251 6.41 -30.93 6.25
CA LYS A 251 5.18 -30.17 6.51
C LYS A 251 5.40 -29.04 7.51
N THR A 252 4.69 -27.93 7.30
CA THR A 252 4.73 -26.74 8.17
C THR A 252 4.48 -27.07 9.65
N GLY A 253 3.50 -27.94 9.93
CA GLY A 253 3.15 -28.37 11.29
C GLY A 253 4.28 -29.08 12.05
N GLU A 254 5.22 -29.71 11.34
CA GLU A 254 6.38 -30.36 11.96
C GLU A 254 7.48 -29.38 12.38
N LEU A 255 7.49 -28.19 11.75
CA LEU A 255 8.62 -27.26 11.84
C LEU A 255 8.30 -26.00 12.64
N SER A 256 7.00 -25.64 12.78
CA SER A 256 6.60 -24.40 13.45
C SER A 256 7.22 -24.24 14.84
N ALA A 257 7.11 -25.26 15.69
CA ALA A 257 7.66 -25.22 17.04
C ALA A 257 9.20 -25.24 17.03
N VAL A 258 9.80 -26.02 16.13
CA VAL A 258 11.26 -26.15 16.02
C VAL A 258 11.90 -24.81 15.66
N VAL A 259 11.35 -24.11 14.68
CA VAL A 259 11.84 -22.79 14.26
C VAL A 259 11.68 -21.76 15.37
N GLN A 260 10.55 -21.75 16.07
CA GLN A 260 10.33 -20.85 17.20
C GLN A 260 11.31 -21.07 18.34
N GLU A 261 11.64 -22.32 18.67
CA GLU A 261 12.65 -22.63 19.69
C GLU A 261 14.06 -22.19 19.25
N LYS A 262 14.41 -22.36 17.96
CA LYS A 262 15.67 -21.84 17.40
C LYS A 262 15.76 -20.30 17.52
N ILE A 263 14.67 -19.59 17.21
CA ILE A 263 14.59 -18.13 17.37
C ILE A 263 14.80 -17.74 18.83
N LYS A 264 14.07 -18.35 19.77
CA LYS A 264 14.20 -18.06 21.21
C LYS A 264 15.61 -18.35 21.74
N ALA A 265 16.26 -19.38 21.22
CA ALA A 265 17.61 -19.76 21.65
C ALA A 265 18.67 -18.77 21.16
N LYS A 266 18.53 -18.19 19.96
CA LYS A 266 19.53 -17.28 19.36
C LYS A 266 19.26 -15.80 19.60
N ILE A 267 18.01 -15.38 19.54
CA ILE A 267 17.64 -13.97 19.68
C ILE A 267 17.45 -13.66 21.16
N VAL A 268 18.42 -12.99 21.77
CA VAL A 268 18.32 -12.55 23.16
C VAL A 268 17.45 -11.30 23.24
N TYR A 269 16.52 -11.28 24.19
CA TYR A 269 15.71 -10.09 24.47
C TYR A 269 16.60 -8.90 24.86
N ASP A 270 16.59 -7.86 24.03
CA ASP A 270 17.30 -6.60 24.26
C ASP A 270 16.48 -5.44 23.69
N PRO A 271 15.69 -4.75 24.53
CA PRO A 271 14.81 -3.67 24.08
C PRO A 271 15.59 -2.44 23.59
N ALA A 272 16.85 -2.25 24.01
CA ALA A 272 17.67 -1.15 23.52
C ALA A 272 18.08 -1.32 22.05
N LYS A 273 17.98 -2.54 21.53
CA LYS A 273 18.25 -2.88 20.13
C LYS A 273 17.00 -3.30 19.35
N CYS A 274 15.82 -3.11 19.95
CA CYS A 274 14.55 -3.64 19.44
C CYS A 274 14.61 -5.15 19.16
N ALA A 275 15.44 -5.89 19.91
CA ALA A 275 15.65 -7.32 19.74
C ALA A 275 14.65 -8.10 20.60
N TYR A 276 13.70 -8.75 19.95
CA TYR A 276 12.68 -9.57 20.59
C TYR A 276 12.59 -10.91 19.85
N PRO A 277 12.62 -12.07 20.52
CA PRO A 277 12.32 -13.34 19.85
C PRO A 277 11.01 -13.29 19.05
N GLU A 278 10.02 -12.57 19.58
CA GLU A 278 8.70 -12.46 18.97
C GLU A 278 8.71 -11.69 17.64
N SER A 279 9.60 -10.69 17.48
CA SER A 279 9.72 -9.90 16.24
C SER A 279 10.32 -10.69 15.06
N PHE A 280 10.71 -11.94 15.30
CA PHE A 280 11.08 -12.92 14.29
C PHE A 280 10.02 -14.02 14.21
N ALA A 281 9.58 -14.53 15.36
CA ALA A 281 8.69 -15.69 15.45
C ALA A 281 7.27 -15.41 14.91
N GLU A 282 6.78 -14.17 14.96
CA GLU A 282 5.46 -13.81 14.45
C GLU A 282 5.32 -14.04 12.95
N PHE A 283 6.34 -13.67 12.16
CA PHE A 283 6.32 -13.83 10.71
C PHE A 283 6.34 -15.31 10.30
N VAL A 284 7.11 -16.15 10.99
CA VAL A 284 7.09 -17.60 10.78
C VAL A 284 5.71 -18.18 11.10
N ARG A 285 5.10 -17.78 12.22
CA ARG A 285 3.75 -18.26 12.59
C ARG A 285 2.69 -17.79 11.59
N ALA A 286 2.75 -16.54 11.15
CA ALA A 286 1.83 -15.99 10.16
C ALA A 286 1.93 -16.78 8.85
N GLN A 287 3.14 -16.97 8.32
CA GLN A 287 3.37 -17.77 7.11
C GLN A 287 2.83 -19.20 7.26
N PHE A 288 3.21 -19.91 8.33
CA PHE A 288 2.81 -21.31 8.50
C PHE A 288 1.32 -21.47 8.78
N LYS A 289 0.67 -20.45 9.36
CA LYS A 289 -0.78 -20.43 9.53
C LYS A 289 -1.49 -20.23 8.19
N SER A 290 -1.04 -19.27 7.39
CA SER A 290 -1.61 -18.98 6.07
C SER A 290 -1.44 -20.13 5.08
N PHE A 291 -0.31 -20.83 5.17
CA PHE A 291 0.06 -21.92 4.25
C PHE A 291 0.14 -23.29 4.96
N ALA A 292 -0.76 -23.56 5.90
CA ALA A 292 -0.71 -24.76 6.74
C ALA A 292 -0.75 -26.11 5.97
N ALA A 293 -1.33 -26.14 4.77
CA ALA A 293 -1.39 -27.34 3.93
C ALA A 293 -0.15 -27.54 3.05
N GLU A 294 0.68 -26.51 2.94
CA GLU A 294 1.84 -26.47 2.05
C GLU A 294 3.06 -27.13 2.66
N SER A 295 4.15 -27.10 1.90
CA SER A 295 5.39 -27.79 2.17
C SER A 295 6.50 -26.79 2.50
N VAL A 296 7.51 -27.25 3.21
CA VAL A 296 8.70 -26.48 3.57
C VAL A 296 9.92 -27.23 3.06
N LEU A 297 10.79 -26.54 2.32
CA LEU A 297 12.08 -27.09 1.93
C LEU A 297 13.09 -26.87 3.07
N VAL A 298 13.62 -27.95 3.62
CA VAL A 298 14.64 -27.90 4.66
C VAL A 298 16.01 -28.25 4.05
N LEU A 299 16.89 -27.25 4.02
CA LEU A 299 18.27 -27.36 3.56
C LEU A 299 19.19 -27.70 4.76
N PRO A 300 20.15 -28.62 4.58
CA PRO A 300 21.12 -28.94 5.61
C PRO A 300 22.05 -27.75 5.92
N PRO A 301 22.77 -27.78 7.06
CA PRO A 301 23.77 -26.76 7.39
C PRO A 301 24.85 -26.65 6.30
N ASN A 302 25.37 -25.44 6.07
CA ASN A 302 26.42 -25.14 5.08
C ASN A 302 26.02 -25.44 3.64
N THR A 303 24.74 -25.30 3.31
CA THR A 303 24.27 -25.47 1.92
C THR A 303 24.84 -24.35 1.05
N VAL A 304 25.32 -24.73 -0.13
CA VAL A 304 25.80 -23.80 -1.16
C VAL A 304 24.90 -23.96 -2.39
N LEU A 305 24.28 -22.86 -2.82
CA LEU A 305 23.45 -22.81 -4.02
C LEU A 305 24.18 -22.05 -5.11
N ASP A 306 24.32 -22.67 -6.28
CA ASP A 306 24.90 -22.03 -7.46
C ASP A 306 23.79 -21.39 -8.31
N GLY A 307 23.84 -20.06 -8.43
CA GLY A 307 22.84 -19.26 -9.14
C GLY A 307 22.07 -18.31 -8.21
N ASP A 308 21.00 -17.74 -8.76
CA ASP A 308 20.12 -16.80 -8.06
C ASP A 308 19.01 -17.60 -7.36
N LEU A 309 18.80 -17.38 -6.06
CA LEU A 309 17.67 -17.96 -5.33
C LEU A 309 16.48 -17.01 -5.44
N VAL A 310 15.46 -17.41 -6.21
CA VAL A 310 14.23 -16.63 -6.42
C VAL A 310 13.12 -17.15 -5.50
N LEU A 311 12.51 -16.29 -4.70
CA LEU A 311 11.46 -16.62 -3.73
C LEU A 311 10.03 -16.28 -4.21
N ASP A 312 9.88 -15.99 -5.51
CA ASP A 312 8.58 -15.70 -6.11
C ASP A 312 7.74 -16.98 -6.26
N TRP A 313 6.43 -16.90 -5.99
CA TRP A 313 5.52 -18.05 -6.06
C TRP A 313 5.47 -18.73 -7.44
N SER A 314 5.81 -17.99 -8.49
CA SER A 314 5.84 -18.47 -9.86
C SER A 314 7.02 -19.38 -10.18
N GLU A 315 8.02 -19.49 -9.31
CA GLU A 315 9.17 -20.35 -9.56
C GLU A 315 8.74 -21.84 -9.65
N PRO A 316 9.19 -22.58 -10.68
CA PRO A 316 8.72 -23.95 -10.92
C PRO A 316 8.93 -24.90 -9.73
N TRP A 317 10.05 -24.74 -9.02
CA TRP A 317 10.37 -25.58 -7.86
C TRP A 317 9.50 -25.26 -6.64
N ILE A 318 9.01 -24.01 -6.55
CA ILE A 318 8.04 -23.58 -5.53
C ILE A 318 6.64 -24.10 -5.90
N SER A 319 6.15 -23.75 -7.08
CA SER A 319 4.76 -24.02 -7.48
C SER A 319 4.46 -25.52 -7.60
N SER A 320 5.39 -26.31 -8.15
CA SER A 320 5.19 -27.75 -8.36
C SER A 320 5.22 -28.55 -7.05
N ASN A 321 5.98 -28.07 -6.06
CA ASN A 321 6.14 -28.75 -4.77
C ASN A 321 5.29 -28.11 -3.65
N LYS A 322 4.58 -27.02 -3.96
CA LYS A 322 3.81 -26.19 -3.01
C LYS A 322 4.69 -25.76 -1.83
N ILE A 323 5.82 -25.15 -2.12
CA ILE A 323 6.75 -24.68 -1.08
C ILE A 323 6.30 -23.31 -0.56
N CYS A 324 6.02 -23.20 0.73
CA CYS A 324 5.69 -21.92 1.38
C CYS A 324 6.87 -21.32 2.16
N ALA A 325 7.90 -22.12 2.43
CA ALA A 325 9.11 -21.67 3.11
C ALA A 325 10.35 -22.51 2.74
N VAL A 326 11.51 -21.87 2.79
CA VAL A 326 12.84 -22.49 2.78
C VAL A 326 13.48 -22.26 4.15
N ILE A 327 13.91 -23.33 4.79
CA ILE A 327 14.64 -23.31 6.07
C ILE A 327 16.03 -23.87 5.83
N CYS A 328 17.08 -23.12 6.15
CA CYS A 328 18.44 -23.65 6.23
C CYS A 328 18.85 -23.83 7.70
N GLU A 329 19.19 -25.07 8.08
CA GLU A 329 19.58 -25.44 9.45
C GLU A 329 21.05 -25.10 9.77
N GLY A 330 21.50 -23.93 9.34
CA GLY A 330 22.86 -23.44 9.56
C GLY A 330 23.19 -22.33 8.57
N ASP A 331 24.44 -22.29 8.14
CA ASP A 331 24.91 -21.31 7.17
C ASP A 331 24.38 -21.63 5.77
N LEU A 332 24.00 -20.58 5.03
CA LEU A 332 23.55 -20.65 3.64
C LEU A 332 24.44 -19.74 2.79
N ALA A 333 25.06 -20.30 1.75
CA ALA A 333 25.76 -19.53 0.74
C ALA A 333 25.00 -19.59 -0.59
N ILE A 334 24.72 -18.43 -1.17
CA ILE A 334 24.13 -18.30 -2.51
C ILE A 334 25.19 -17.64 -3.39
N ASN A 335 25.72 -18.38 -4.37
CA ASN A 335 26.71 -17.89 -5.33
C ASN A 335 26.05 -17.05 -6.45
N GLY A 336 25.18 -16.14 -6.04
CA GLY A 336 24.32 -15.31 -6.88
C GLY A 336 23.52 -14.34 -6.02
N ASP A 337 22.36 -13.91 -6.52
CA ASP A 337 21.48 -12.99 -5.82
C ASP A 337 20.32 -13.72 -5.13
N LEU A 338 19.86 -13.17 -4.00
CA LEU A 338 18.58 -13.53 -3.39
C LEU A 338 17.51 -12.56 -3.90
N LEU A 339 16.49 -13.08 -4.59
CA LEU A 339 15.52 -12.29 -5.32
C LEU A 339 14.08 -12.59 -4.89
N ASN A 340 13.27 -11.56 -4.76
CA ASN A 340 11.81 -11.64 -4.72
C ASN A 340 11.25 -10.36 -5.32
N ARG A 341 10.50 -10.49 -6.43
CA ARG A 341 9.97 -9.37 -7.22
C ARG A 341 8.46 -9.20 -7.06
N THR A 342 7.81 -10.15 -6.41
CA THR A 342 6.39 -10.03 -6.09
C THR A 342 6.22 -9.08 -4.91
N LEU A 343 5.56 -7.92 -5.14
CA LEU A 343 5.42 -6.86 -4.14
C LEU A 343 4.67 -7.31 -2.88
N GLU A 344 3.59 -8.06 -3.04
CA GLU A 344 2.65 -8.33 -1.94
C GLU A 344 2.94 -9.63 -1.17
N SER A 345 3.83 -10.50 -1.67
CA SER A 345 4.13 -11.77 -0.99
C SER A 345 5.36 -12.51 -1.54
N GLY A 346 5.73 -13.61 -0.90
CA GLY A 346 6.69 -14.58 -1.42
C GLY A 346 6.92 -15.73 -0.46
N VAL A 347 7.78 -16.67 -0.86
CA VAL A 347 8.22 -17.76 0.01
C VAL A 347 9.05 -17.21 1.16
N LEU A 348 8.79 -17.69 2.38
CA LEU A 348 9.60 -17.32 3.54
C LEU A 348 10.99 -17.97 3.44
N LEU A 349 12.05 -17.20 3.63
CA LEU A 349 13.39 -17.73 3.83
C LEU A 349 13.79 -17.57 5.30
N PHE A 350 14.16 -18.67 5.93
CA PHE A 350 14.71 -18.70 7.28
C PHE A 350 16.10 -19.35 7.26
N VAL A 351 17.11 -18.64 7.75
CA VAL A 351 18.49 -19.12 7.86
C VAL A 351 18.88 -19.08 9.33
N GLU A 352 19.16 -20.26 9.90
CA GLU A 352 19.57 -20.35 11.31
C GLU A 352 20.97 -19.78 11.55
N GLY A 353 21.87 -19.92 10.57
CA GLY A 353 23.24 -19.41 10.62
C GLY A 353 23.43 -18.11 9.85
N THR A 354 24.60 -17.98 9.25
CA THR A 354 25.00 -16.84 8.42
C THR A 354 24.52 -17.02 6.98
N LEU A 355 23.97 -15.95 6.39
CA LEU A 355 23.65 -15.87 4.98
C LEU A 355 24.79 -15.16 4.23
N SER A 356 25.45 -15.84 3.30
CA SER A 356 26.42 -15.25 2.38
C SER A 356 25.82 -15.18 0.98
N VAL A 357 25.81 -13.99 0.38
CA VAL A 357 25.12 -13.74 -0.89
C VAL A 357 25.78 -12.58 -1.65
N ARG A 358 25.47 -12.41 -2.94
CA ARG A 358 25.89 -11.20 -3.66
C ARG A 358 24.98 -10.02 -3.30
N ASN A 359 23.74 -10.04 -3.77
CA ASN A 359 22.73 -9.04 -3.44
C ASN A 359 21.51 -9.68 -2.80
N VAL A 360 20.81 -8.91 -1.97
CA VAL A 360 19.45 -9.24 -1.50
C VAL A 360 18.52 -8.19 -2.09
N ILE A 361 17.66 -8.58 -3.03
CA ILE A 361 16.64 -7.71 -3.63
C ILE A 361 15.29 -8.34 -3.33
N LYS A 362 14.53 -7.79 -2.40
CA LYS A 362 13.31 -8.44 -1.93
C LYS A 362 12.16 -7.45 -1.73
N SER A 363 10.97 -7.87 -2.13
CA SER A 363 9.74 -7.12 -1.92
C SER A 363 8.85 -7.78 -0.84
N GLY A 364 7.78 -8.50 -1.19
CA GLY A 364 6.79 -9.04 -0.25
C GLY A 364 7.19 -10.31 0.53
N SER A 365 8.32 -10.95 0.24
CA SER A 365 8.77 -12.15 0.94
C SER A 365 9.26 -11.85 2.37
N THR A 366 9.12 -12.81 3.28
CA THR A 366 9.75 -12.73 4.61
C THR A 366 11.14 -13.36 4.55
N VAL A 367 12.18 -12.62 4.94
CA VAL A 367 13.57 -13.12 5.05
C VAL A 367 14.07 -12.95 6.47
N LEU A 368 14.39 -14.05 7.14
CA LEU A 368 14.87 -14.10 8.52
C LEU A 368 16.23 -14.79 8.57
N VAL A 369 17.24 -14.12 9.12
CA VAL A 369 18.58 -14.67 9.33
C VAL A 369 18.93 -14.49 10.81
N LEU A 370 19.17 -15.58 11.53
CA LEU A 370 19.39 -15.49 12.99
C LEU A 370 20.82 -15.09 13.36
N ASP A 371 21.76 -15.15 12.42
CA ASP A 371 23.13 -14.69 12.59
C ASP A 371 23.43 -13.53 11.62
N ASN A 372 24.59 -13.53 10.96
CA ASN A 372 25.01 -12.42 10.09
C ASN A 372 24.47 -12.56 8.66
N VAL A 373 24.28 -11.42 8.00
CA VAL A 373 24.17 -11.34 6.55
C VAL A 373 25.46 -10.72 6.00
N ASN A 374 26.12 -11.46 5.11
CA ASN A 374 27.29 -11.00 4.39
C ASN A 374 26.92 -10.89 2.90
N ALA A 375 26.49 -9.70 2.50
CA ALA A 375 26.20 -9.37 1.11
C ALA A 375 27.41 -8.65 0.50
N SER A 376 27.99 -9.19 -0.58
CA SER A 376 29.11 -8.51 -1.26
C SER A 376 28.70 -7.27 -2.06
N GLY A 377 27.39 -7.11 -2.32
CA GLY A 377 26.79 -5.95 -2.97
C GLY A 377 25.79 -5.26 -2.04
N ILE A 378 24.54 -5.18 -2.47
CA ILE A 378 23.50 -4.39 -1.80
C ILE A 378 22.42 -5.25 -1.15
N VAL A 379 21.75 -4.68 -0.14
CA VAL A 379 20.53 -5.23 0.46
C VAL A 379 19.41 -4.21 0.29
N VAL A 380 18.34 -4.61 -0.38
CA VAL A 380 17.20 -3.78 -0.73
C VAL A 380 15.91 -4.44 -0.26
N GLY A 381 15.13 -3.68 0.50
CA GLY A 381 13.73 -3.96 0.78
C GLY A 381 12.84 -3.00 0.00
N GLU A 382 11.89 -3.53 -0.76
CA GLU A 382 10.92 -2.75 -1.53
C GLU A 382 9.50 -3.06 -1.07
N TYR A 383 8.70 -2.01 -0.81
CA TYR A 383 7.27 -2.09 -0.50
C TYR A 383 6.93 -2.74 0.86
N ASN A 384 5.83 -2.34 1.48
CA ASN A 384 5.58 -2.58 2.92
C ASN A 384 5.05 -3.97 3.30
N ASP A 385 4.80 -4.85 2.35
CA ASP A 385 4.18 -6.15 2.62
C ASP A 385 5.16 -7.26 3.07
N GLY A 386 6.47 -7.06 2.86
CA GLY A 386 7.48 -8.04 3.28
C GLY A 386 8.26 -7.63 4.51
N THR A 387 9.15 -8.52 4.97
CA THR A 387 9.98 -8.27 6.15
C THR A 387 11.41 -8.77 5.96
N LEU A 388 12.39 -8.03 6.48
CA LEU A 388 13.77 -8.48 6.66
C LEU A 388 14.15 -8.42 8.15
N ARG A 389 14.65 -9.54 8.70
CA ARG A 389 15.20 -9.61 10.06
C ARG A 389 16.59 -10.23 10.06
N VAL A 390 17.55 -9.55 10.67
CA VAL A 390 18.93 -10.03 10.85
C VAL A 390 19.30 -10.00 12.33
N GLY A 391 19.56 -11.17 12.90
CA GLY A 391 19.88 -11.36 14.32
C GLY A 391 21.29 -10.91 14.69
N GLY A 392 22.22 -10.97 13.74
CA GLY A 392 23.61 -10.53 13.87
C GLY A 392 23.89 -9.23 13.13
N ASN A 393 25.09 -9.14 12.55
CA ASN A 393 25.52 -7.98 11.76
C ASN A 393 25.04 -8.10 10.30
N LEU A 394 24.90 -6.96 9.64
CA LEU A 394 24.65 -6.87 8.21
C LEU A 394 25.83 -6.15 7.55
N ASP A 395 26.68 -6.93 6.87
CA ASP A 395 27.77 -6.41 6.04
C ASP A 395 27.30 -6.35 4.58
N ALA A 396 27.32 -5.15 4.02
CA ALA A 396 26.88 -4.83 2.66
C ALA A 396 27.47 -3.49 2.23
N ALA A 397 27.55 -3.23 0.92
CA ALA A 397 27.89 -1.91 0.39
C ALA A 397 26.79 -0.88 0.71
N ALA A 398 25.53 -1.28 0.60
CA ALA A 398 24.36 -0.45 0.88
C ALA A 398 23.23 -1.26 1.51
N TYR A 399 22.45 -0.60 2.36
CA TYR A 399 21.21 -1.13 2.94
C TYR A 399 20.07 -0.12 2.74
N LEU A 400 19.17 -0.41 1.80
CA LEU A 400 18.14 0.53 1.34
C LEU A 400 16.74 -0.05 1.63
N LEU A 401 15.88 0.73 2.28
CA LEU A 401 14.51 0.33 2.62
C LEU A 401 13.49 1.33 2.04
N PHE A 402 12.80 0.91 0.97
CA PHE A 402 11.73 1.66 0.31
C PHE A 402 10.38 1.22 0.88
N ASP A 403 9.84 1.97 1.84
CA ASP A 403 8.64 1.67 2.63
C ASP A 403 8.67 0.23 3.15
N HIS A 404 9.81 -0.19 3.71
CA HIS A 404 10.08 -1.60 3.99
C HIS A 404 10.43 -1.91 5.44
N ASP A 405 9.84 -2.97 5.98
CA ASP A 405 10.09 -3.39 7.36
C ASP A 405 11.40 -4.19 7.49
N GLY A 406 12.47 -3.48 7.86
CA GLY A 406 13.81 -4.03 8.04
C GLY A 406 14.40 -3.84 9.45
N LEU A 407 14.84 -4.92 10.09
CA LEU A 407 15.53 -4.89 11.38
C LEU A 407 16.86 -5.64 11.33
N VAL A 408 17.93 -4.99 11.80
CA VAL A 408 19.23 -5.61 12.06
C VAL A 408 19.60 -5.35 13.53
N ILE A 409 19.80 -6.39 14.31
CA ILE A 409 20.12 -6.26 15.75
C ILE A 409 21.58 -5.86 15.98
N GLY A 410 22.49 -6.37 15.14
CA GLY A 410 23.92 -6.10 15.23
C GLY A 410 24.36 -4.81 14.54
N ARG A 411 25.65 -4.75 14.19
CA ARG A 411 26.24 -3.62 13.48
C ARG A 411 25.82 -3.63 12.02
N ARG A 412 25.73 -2.43 11.46
CA ARG A 412 25.45 -2.16 10.05
C ARG A 412 26.50 -1.20 9.49
N PRO A 413 27.69 -1.69 9.07
CA PRO A 413 28.69 -0.85 8.40
C PRO A 413 28.27 -0.37 7.00
N ALA A 414 27.12 -0.81 6.48
CA ALA A 414 26.58 -0.41 5.18
C ALA A 414 26.10 1.06 5.15
N ARG A 415 26.24 1.73 3.99
CA ARG A 415 25.56 3.01 3.75
C ARG A 415 24.05 2.76 3.76
N THR A 416 23.37 3.28 4.78
CA THR A 416 21.95 3.00 5.05
C THR A 416 21.10 4.20 4.67
N HIS A 417 19.95 3.96 4.05
CA HIS A 417 18.93 4.97 3.79
C HIS A 417 17.53 4.33 3.83
N CYS A 418 16.56 5.02 4.39
CA CYS A 418 15.13 4.68 4.29
C CYS A 418 14.30 5.92 3.95
N ASP A 419 13.02 5.74 3.63
CA ASP A 419 12.13 6.85 3.23
C ASP A 419 12.02 7.98 4.27
N ASP A 420 12.30 7.69 5.54
CA ASP A 420 12.30 8.69 6.62
C ASP A 420 13.56 9.59 6.63
N ASP A 421 14.62 9.24 5.90
CA ASP A 421 15.92 9.93 5.94
C ASP A 421 16.00 11.13 4.97
N GLY A 422 15.07 11.24 4.01
CA GLY A 422 15.04 12.31 3.01
C GLY A 422 14.61 11.85 1.62
N GLU A 423 14.83 12.69 0.61
CA GLU A 423 14.50 12.37 -0.77
C GLU A 423 15.59 11.47 -1.40
N TRP A 424 15.18 10.36 -2.02
CA TRP A 424 16.12 9.41 -2.63
C TRP A 424 17.00 10.04 -3.72
N GLN A 425 16.50 11.07 -4.39
CA GLN A 425 17.21 11.83 -5.43
C GLN A 425 18.44 12.56 -4.89
N ASP A 426 18.47 12.88 -3.59
CA ASP A 426 19.59 13.55 -2.95
C ASP A 426 20.74 12.59 -2.63
N VAL A 427 20.50 11.28 -2.70
CA VAL A 427 21.49 10.26 -2.33
C VAL A 427 21.84 9.31 -3.47
N LEU A 428 20.92 9.04 -4.40
CA LEU A 428 21.13 8.11 -5.51
C LEU A 428 21.39 8.81 -6.84
N LEU A 429 22.08 8.11 -7.74
CA LEU A 429 22.33 8.59 -9.10
C LEU A 429 21.01 8.77 -9.89
N PRO A 430 20.84 9.86 -10.66
CA PRO A 430 19.62 10.11 -11.45
C PRO A 430 19.25 8.98 -12.42
N GLU A 431 20.22 8.23 -12.92
CA GLU A 431 20.00 7.13 -13.86
C GLU A 431 19.26 5.93 -13.24
N LEU A 432 19.24 5.85 -11.91
CA LEU A 432 18.53 4.80 -11.17
C LEU A 432 17.03 5.05 -11.10
N PHE A 433 16.58 6.24 -11.49
CA PHE A 433 15.19 6.64 -11.54
C PHE A 433 14.65 6.51 -12.96
N ASP A 434 13.36 6.18 -13.10
CA ASP A 434 12.76 6.14 -14.44
C ASP A 434 12.65 7.55 -15.04
N ASP A 435 12.50 8.57 -14.19
CA ASP A 435 12.47 10.00 -14.52
C ASP A 435 13.14 10.90 -13.46
N GLU A 436 13.61 12.09 -13.86
CA GLU A 436 14.32 13.06 -13.00
C GLU A 436 13.52 13.56 -11.79
N GLU A 437 12.18 13.49 -11.81
CA GLU A 437 11.37 13.87 -10.65
C GLU A 437 10.81 12.65 -9.86
N ASP A 438 11.20 11.41 -10.17
CA ASP A 438 10.87 10.19 -9.40
C ASP A 438 11.48 10.17 -8.01
N CYS A 439 10.63 10.07 -6.99
CA CYS A 439 11.06 10.06 -5.61
C CYS A 439 11.51 8.69 -5.12
N HIS A 440 11.22 7.61 -5.86
CA HIS A 440 11.71 6.26 -5.57
C HIS A 440 12.51 5.75 -6.77
N PRO A 441 13.68 5.12 -6.55
CA PRO A 441 14.45 4.55 -7.63
C PRO A 441 13.78 3.30 -8.20
N ASN A 442 14.05 3.01 -9.46
CA ASN A 442 13.68 1.74 -10.05
C ASN A 442 14.60 0.64 -9.48
N VAL A 443 14.03 -0.26 -8.66
CA VAL A 443 14.78 -1.32 -7.98
C VAL A 443 15.49 -2.27 -8.97
N ASN A 444 14.93 -2.50 -10.15
CA ASN A 444 15.61 -3.30 -11.18
C ASN A 444 16.86 -2.60 -11.73
N ARG A 445 16.83 -1.27 -11.91
CA ARG A 445 18.03 -0.50 -12.32
C ARG A 445 19.08 -0.52 -11.22
N LEU A 446 18.65 -0.31 -9.98
CA LEU A 446 19.52 -0.34 -8.80
C LEU A 446 20.21 -1.70 -8.66
N TRP A 447 19.47 -2.80 -8.83
CA TRP A 447 20.03 -4.15 -8.90
C TRP A 447 20.99 -4.34 -10.08
N SER A 448 20.64 -3.84 -11.27
CA SER A 448 21.49 -3.93 -12.47
C SER A 448 22.83 -3.25 -12.27
N TYR A 449 22.83 -2.05 -11.70
CA TYR A 449 24.04 -1.29 -11.39
C TYR A 449 24.89 -2.00 -10.33
N ALA A 450 24.28 -2.47 -9.25
CA ALA A 450 24.98 -3.22 -8.20
C ALA A 450 25.62 -4.52 -8.74
N ARG A 451 24.90 -5.27 -9.59
CA ARG A 451 25.41 -6.49 -10.22
C ARG A 451 26.53 -6.21 -11.22
N ALA A 452 26.54 -5.03 -11.85
CA ALA A 452 27.62 -4.57 -12.71
C ALA A 452 28.80 -3.94 -11.93
N GLY A 453 28.70 -3.81 -10.61
CA GLY A 453 29.71 -3.14 -9.78
C GLY A 453 29.82 -1.63 -10.04
N LYS A 454 28.76 -1.02 -10.59
CA LYS A 454 28.69 0.44 -10.79
C LYS A 454 28.31 1.14 -9.49
N GLN A 455 28.75 2.39 -9.36
CA GLN A 455 28.33 3.28 -8.29
C GLN A 455 26.81 3.52 -8.37
N ILE A 456 26.15 3.60 -7.21
CA ILE A 456 24.71 3.89 -7.12
C ILE A 456 24.40 5.20 -6.39
N PHE A 457 25.34 5.73 -5.62
CA PHE A 457 25.16 6.95 -4.85
C PHE A 457 25.80 8.15 -5.54
N LEU A 458 25.27 9.35 -5.27
CA LEU A 458 25.97 10.61 -5.52
C LEU A 458 27.26 10.67 -4.66
N GLU A 459 28.30 11.28 -5.22
CA GLU A 459 29.61 11.50 -4.56
C GLU A 459 29.53 12.50 -3.40
#